data_AF-A0A1G2ZXY2-F1
#
_entry.id   AF-A0A1G2ZXY2-F1
#
_cell.length_a   1.000
_cell.length_b   1.000
_cell.length_c   1.000
_cell.angle_alpha   90.00
_cell.angle_beta   90.00
_cell.angle_gamma   90.00
#
_symmetry.space_group_name_H-M   'P 1'
#
loop_
_entity.id
_entity.type
_entity.pdbx_description
1 polymer ?
#
loop_
_entity_poly.entity_id
_entity_poly.type
_entity_poly.pdbx_seq_one_letter_code
_entity_poly.pdbx_strand_id
1 'polypeptide(L)'
;MGRTVVKTKKNRLQSIPSVDSILSLERTKTLVERHGRDQLVAAVRRALDGMRKRLLQAAPTDSAGKEIDPDALLSQAENELQSRSRAGLCRVINATGIVLHTGLGRAVLPRKALDAIANEQRGYSLLEVDRASGDRGSRDAHIVRLLTELTGAEDAAVVNNNAGATLIILKALAAGREVIVSRGQLVEIGGSFRIPEVMEAGGVRLIEVGTTNRTALRDYERRIGEETAALLRVHTSNFRVVGFTHAVPLEELVALGKKHRLPVVDDLGSGALVDLGKWGISDEPMVRESVRAGADLVCFSGDKLLGGPQAGLIVGKREYIAKIKKDPFYRALRVDKLTLTALETTLKLFLNPDTLFDEQPTLRMIARKEETLKRAAQGLGERIREIKGTNVEVRAGSSEVGGGSVPGLTLPTWLVALRFRGISPDEAVRRLRIGHPPVFARIQDEAVLFDVRTLLDGEEEEIVASVRRLLEESGEDR
;
A
#
# COMPACT_ATOMS: atom_id res chain seq x y z
N MET A 1 4.39 -38.20 57.02
CA MET A 1 3.63 -36.94 56.87
C MET A 1 4.63 -35.80 56.62
N GLY A 2 4.85 -35.45 55.36
CA GLY A 2 5.71 -34.34 54.98
C GLY A 2 5.03 -32.99 55.26
N ARG A 3 5.70 -32.09 55.96
CA ARG A 3 5.22 -30.71 56.19
C ARG A 3 5.28 -29.94 54.87
N THR A 4 4.13 -29.64 54.27
CA THR A 4 4.02 -28.67 53.17
C THR A 4 4.33 -27.28 53.72
N VAL A 5 5.52 -26.76 53.43
CA VAL A 5 5.94 -25.41 53.83
C VAL A 5 5.21 -24.39 52.96
N VAL A 6 4.26 -23.66 53.55
CA VAL A 6 3.61 -22.51 52.91
C VAL A 6 4.65 -21.38 52.78
N LYS A 7 5.18 -21.15 51.56
CA LYS A 7 6.10 -20.03 51.29
C LYS A 7 5.37 -18.69 51.46
N THR A 8 5.81 -17.87 52.41
CA THR A 8 5.32 -16.49 52.60
C THR A 8 5.59 -15.61 51.37
N LYS A 9 4.83 -14.52 51.15
CA LYS A 9 5.05 -13.57 50.03
C LYS A 9 6.52 -13.11 49.92
N LYS A 10 7.20 -12.93 51.06
CA LYS A 10 8.62 -12.56 51.14
C LYS A 10 9.55 -13.67 50.60
N ASN A 11 9.27 -14.94 50.91
CA ASN A 11 10.04 -16.09 50.41
C ASN A 11 9.83 -16.35 48.91
N ARG A 12 8.69 -15.92 48.33
CA ARG A 12 8.39 -16.07 46.89
C ARG A 12 9.11 -15.05 46.02
N LEU A 13 9.40 -13.86 46.54
CA LEU A 13 10.19 -12.85 45.83
C LEU A 13 11.68 -13.17 45.83
N GLN A 14 12.16 -13.89 46.85
CA GLN A 14 13.55 -14.35 46.95
C GLN A 14 13.88 -15.48 45.98
N SER A 15 12.89 -16.21 45.46
CA SER A 15 13.09 -17.26 44.46
C SER A 15 13.13 -16.76 43.01
N ILE A 16 13.11 -15.43 42.79
CA ILE A 16 13.26 -14.86 41.45
C ILE A 16 14.74 -14.97 41.04
N PRO A 17 15.07 -15.62 39.90
CA PRO A 17 16.45 -15.75 39.44
C PRO A 17 17.10 -14.39 39.15
N SER A 18 18.43 -14.31 39.30
CA SER A 18 19.19 -13.11 38.93
C SER A 18 19.27 -12.97 37.42
N VAL A 19 19.49 -11.74 36.93
CA VAL A 19 19.75 -11.49 35.50
C VAL A 19 20.93 -12.35 35.01
N ASP A 20 22.00 -12.43 35.79
CA ASP A 20 23.19 -13.22 35.43
C ASP A 20 22.89 -14.72 35.32
N SER A 21 22.04 -15.27 36.21
CA SER A 21 21.65 -16.69 36.14
C SER A 21 20.86 -17.03 34.88
N ILE A 22 20.01 -16.11 34.41
CA ILE A 22 19.30 -16.26 33.13
C ILE A 22 20.28 -16.12 31.97
N LEU A 23 21.20 -15.17 32.04
CA LEU A 23 22.20 -14.94 30.98
C LEU A 23 23.29 -16.03 30.91
N SER A 24 23.42 -16.89 31.93
CA SER A 24 24.30 -18.06 31.89
C SER A 24 23.70 -19.27 31.15
N LEU A 25 22.41 -19.24 30.80
CA LEU A 25 21.77 -20.32 30.05
C LEU A 25 22.39 -20.47 28.65
N GLU A 26 22.50 -21.70 28.15
CA GLU A 26 23.15 -21.98 26.86
C GLU A 26 22.49 -21.23 25.69
N ARG A 27 21.15 -21.14 25.69
CA ARG A 27 20.35 -20.42 24.68
C ARG A 27 20.67 -18.93 24.61
N THR A 28 21.23 -18.34 25.66
CA THR A 28 21.57 -16.91 25.71
C THR A 28 22.57 -16.52 24.62
N LYS A 29 23.55 -17.38 24.30
CA LYS A 29 24.59 -17.06 23.31
C LYS A 29 23.99 -16.74 21.94
N THR A 30 23.11 -17.62 21.46
CA THR A 30 22.40 -17.43 20.18
C THR A 30 21.51 -16.19 20.20
N LEU A 31 20.86 -15.89 21.33
CA LEU A 31 20.02 -14.70 21.46
C LEU A 31 20.84 -13.40 21.49
N VAL A 32 22.02 -13.42 22.09
CA VAL A 32 22.96 -12.28 22.07
C VAL A 32 23.49 -12.03 20.66
N GLU A 33 23.87 -13.07 19.93
CA GLU A 33 24.30 -12.95 18.52
C GLU A 33 23.19 -12.37 17.64
N ARG A 34 21.93 -12.76 17.87
CA ARG A 34 20.78 -12.33 17.07
C ARG A 34 20.27 -10.94 17.42
N HIS A 35 20.22 -10.58 18.72
CA HIS A 35 19.53 -9.37 19.19
C HIS A 35 20.46 -8.33 19.82
N GLY A 36 21.72 -8.67 20.08
CA GLY A 36 22.65 -7.86 20.85
C GLY A 36 22.44 -8.03 22.36
N ARG A 37 23.55 -8.02 23.11
CA ARG A 37 23.56 -8.26 24.56
C ARG A 37 22.69 -7.29 25.35
N ASP A 38 22.77 -6.00 25.04
CA ASP A 38 22.06 -4.96 25.80
C ASP A 38 20.53 -5.08 25.66
N GLN A 39 20.06 -5.44 24.46
CA GLN A 39 18.63 -5.67 24.20
C GLN A 39 18.13 -6.89 24.98
N LEU A 40 18.91 -7.97 24.99
CA LEU A 40 18.58 -9.18 25.75
C LEU A 40 18.53 -8.92 27.25
N VAL A 41 19.53 -8.23 27.80
CA VAL A 41 19.56 -7.86 29.23
C VAL A 41 18.33 -7.00 29.57
N ALA A 42 17.98 -6.04 28.72
CA ALA A 42 16.82 -5.19 28.95
C ALA A 42 15.50 -5.97 28.90
N ALA A 43 15.35 -6.94 27.98
CA ALA A 43 14.17 -7.80 27.89
C ALA A 43 14.06 -8.75 29.09
N VAL A 44 15.17 -9.36 29.51
CA VAL A 44 15.21 -10.20 30.72
C VAL A 44 14.80 -9.39 31.96
N ARG A 45 15.31 -8.15 32.11
CA ARG A 45 14.89 -7.26 33.21
C ARG A 45 13.38 -6.99 33.19
N ARG A 46 12.79 -6.74 32.02
CA ARG A 46 11.33 -6.53 31.90
C ARG A 46 10.53 -7.78 32.20
N ALA A 47 10.98 -8.95 31.74
CA ALA A 47 10.35 -10.23 32.07
C ALA A 47 10.36 -10.49 33.60
N LEU A 48 11.51 -10.24 34.25
CA LEU A 48 11.66 -10.31 35.70
C LEU A 48 10.76 -9.32 36.44
N ASP A 49 10.68 -8.06 35.99
CA ASP A 49 9.81 -7.05 36.60
C ASP A 49 8.32 -7.40 36.42
N GLY A 50 7.92 -7.92 35.26
CA GLY A 50 6.57 -8.42 35.01
C GLY A 50 6.23 -9.63 35.89
N MET A 51 7.17 -10.53 36.11
CA MET A 51 7.03 -11.64 37.06
C MET A 51 6.89 -11.13 38.50
N ARG A 52 7.73 -10.18 38.91
CA ARG A 52 7.67 -9.55 40.24
C ARG A 52 6.31 -8.92 40.51
N LYS A 53 5.76 -8.18 39.54
CA LYS A 53 4.41 -7.58 39.63
C LYS A 53 3.32 -8.64 39.80
N ARG A 54 3.35 -9.72 39.00
CA ARG A 54 2.40 -10.85 39.10
C ARG A 54 2.43 -11.51 40.48
N LEU A 55 3.63 -11.75 41.03
CA LEU A 55 3.79 -12.36 42.36
C LEU A 55 3.30 -11.46 43.50
N LEU A 56 3.42 -10.14 43.36
CA LEU A 56 2.91 -9.18 44.35
C LEU A 56 1.38 -9.14 44.37
N GLN A 57 0.75 -9.23 43.18
CA GLN A 57 -0.69 -9.17 42.97
C GLN A 57 -1.42 -10.50 43.22
N ALA A 58 -0.74 -11.64 43.13
CA ALA A 58 -1.33 -12.95 43.36
C ALA A 58 -1.83 -13.14 44.82
N ALA A 59 -2.99 -13.78 44.96
CA ALA A 59 -3.52 -14.21 46.26
C ALA A 59 -2.62 -15.30 46.88
N PRO A 60 -2.57 -15.44 48.23
CA PRO A 60 -1.68 -16.38 48.90
C PRO A 60 -1.88 -17.86 48.51
N THR A 61 -3.04 -18.22 47.97
CA THR A 61 -3.48 -19.60 47.71
C THR A 61 -3.18 -20.15 46.31
N ASP A 62 -2.92 -19.31 45.30
CA ASP A 62 -3.02 -19.74 43.90
C ASP A 62 -1.71 -20.25 43.28
N SER A 63 -0.61 -20.27 44.03
CA SER A 63 0.70 -20.69 43.49
C SER A 63 1.65 -21.15 44.60
N ALA A 64 1.18 -22.08 45.42
CA ALA A 64 2.01 -22.79 46.37
C ALA A 64 2.92 -23.78 45.63
N GLY A 65 4.15 -23.38 45.31
CA GLY A 65 5.25 -24.32 45.09
C GLY A 65 5.85 -24.45 43.68
N LYS A 66 5.36 -23.77 42.65
CA LYS A 66 6.05 -23.78 41.34
C LYS A 66 7.35 -22.97 41.42
N GLU A 67 8.47 -23.63 41.17
CA GLU A 67 9.78 -23.00 41.01
C GLU A 67 9.75 -22.09 39.78
N ILE A 68 10.38 -20.91 39.88
CA ILE A 68 10.40 -19.95 38.77
C ILE A 68 11.47 -20.44 37.79
N ASP A 69 11.04 -21.00 36.68
CA ASP A 69 11.92 -21.53 35.65
C ASP A 69 12.66 -20.39 34.91
N PRO A 70 14.00 -20.32 34.98
CA PRO A 70 14.81 -19.38 34.22
C PRO A 70 14.61 -19.50 32.70
N ASP A 71 14.38 -20.70 32.17
CA ASP A 71 14.16 -20.92 30.73
C ASP A 71 12.82 -20.33 30.25
N ALA A 72 11.78 -20.40 31.08
CA ALA A 72 10.51 -19.73 30.80
C ALA A 72 10.64 -18.21 30.75
N LEU A 73 11.44 -17.60 31.65
CA LEU A 73 11.72 -16.17 31.64
C LEU A 73 12.58 -15.75 30.43
N LEU A 74 13.57 -16.56 30.07
CA LEU A 74 14.36 -16.35 28.86
C LEU A 74 13.48 -16.43 27.60
N SER A 75 12.57 -17.40 27.55
CA SER A 75 11.61 -17.55 26.45
C SER A 75 10.63 -16.37 26.38
N GLN A 76 10.19 -15.84 27.53
CA GLN A 76 9.40 -14.61 27.59
C GLN A 76 10.18 -13.40 27.05
N ALA A 77 11.46 -13.26 27.42
CA ALA A 77 12.33 -12.19 26.92
C ALA A 77 12.59 -12.33 25.40
N GLU A 78 12.82 -13.55 24.91
CA GLU A 78 12.96 -13.85 23.49
C GLU A 78 11.68 -13.48 22.73
N ASN A 79 10.50 -13.91 23.20
CA ASN A 79 9.21 -13.56 22.58
C ASN A 79 9.00 -12.05 22.53
N GLU A 80 9.37 -11.33 23.59
CA GLU A 80 9.29 -9.87 23.60
C GLU A 80 10.22 -9.25 22.54
N LEU A 81 11.47 -9.69 22.45
CA LEU A 81 12.44 -9.20 21.46
C LEU A 81 12.01 -9.50 20.03
N GLN A 82 11.50 -10.71 19.79
CA GLN A 82 10.94 -11.10 18.51
C GLN A 82 9.71 -10.26 18.16
N SER A 83 8.82 -9.98 19.12
CA SER A 83 7.65 -9.12 18.88
C SER A 83 8.05 -7.68 18.53
N ARG A 84 9.08 -7.12 19.21
CA ARG A 84 9.58 -5.77 18.95
C ARG A 84 10.30 -5.65 17.63
N SER A 85 11.16 -6.60 17.30
CA SER A 85 11.83 -6.60 15.99
C SER A 85 10.84 -6.75 14.84
N ARG A 86 9.66 -7.33 15.10
CA ARG A 86 8.56 -7.51 14.14
C ARG A 86 7.51 -6.38 14.17
N ALA A 87 7.61 -5.40 15.07
CA ALA A 87 6.64 -4.30 15.16
C ALA A 87 6.77 -3.25 14.04
N GLY A 88 7.81 -3.36 13.21
CA GLY A 88 8.03 -2.51 12.04
C GLY A 88 7.35 -3.01 10.76
N LEU A 89 7.71 -2.42 9.62
CA LEU A 89 7.25 -2.87 8.31
C LEU A 89 7.65 -4.33 8.07
N CYS A 90 6.68 -5.17 7.72
CA CYS A 90 6.90 -6.59 7.42
C CYS A 90 6.05 -7.04 6.24
N ARG A 91 6.40 -8.20 5.67
CA ARG A 91 5.57 -8.87 4.68
C ARG A 91 4.29 -9.37 5.35
N VAL A 92 3.16 -9.18 4.68
CA VAL A 92 1.85 -9.65 5.09
C VAL A 92 1.21 -10.43 3.93
N ILE A 93 0.28 -11.31 4.24
CA ILE A 93 -0.57 -11.98 3.25
C ILE A 93 -1.88 -11.20 3.13
N ASN A 94 -2.19 -10.75 1.91
CA ASN A 94 -3.44 -10.07 1.60
C ASN A 94 -4.48 -11.08 1.10
N ALA A 95 -5.34 -11.58 2.00
CA ALA A 95 -6.50 -12.39 1.66
C ALA A 95 -7.81 -11.58 1.65
N THR A 96 -7.71 -10.23 1.60
CA THR A 96 -8.89 -9.36 1.60
C THR A 96 -9.55 -9.28 0.23
N GLY A 97 -8.83 -9.54 -0.86
CA GLY A 97 -9.36 -9.34 -2.21
C GLY A 97 -9.34 -7.89 -2.68
N ILE A 98 -8.74 -6.98 -1.91
CA ILE A 98 -8.52 -5.60 -2.34
C ILE A 98 -7.15 -5.53 -3.02
N VAL A 99 -7.10 -5.37 -4.34
CA VAL A 99 -5.85 -5.43 -5.12
C VAL A 99 -4.91 -4.27 -4.76
N LEU A 100 -5.38 -3.03 -4.82
CA LEU A 100 -4.66 -1.82 -4.46
C LEU A 100 -5.02 -1.37 -3.04
N HIS A 101 -4.66 -2.21 -2.06
CA HIS A 101 -4.97 -1.95 -0.66
C HIS A 101 -4.05 -0.84 -0.09
N THR A 102 -4.60 0.35 0.16
CA THR A 102 -3.84 1.51 0.64
C THR A 102 -3.08 1.24 1.95
N GLY A 103 -3.72 0.56 2.91
CA GLY A 103 -3.08 0.19 4.19
C GLY A 103 -2.02 -0.91 4.11
N LEU A 104 -1.99 -1.73 3.05
CA LEU A 104 -1.03 -2.84 2.89
C LEU A 104 0.04 -2.54 1.82
N GLY A 105 0.17 -1.27 1.40
CA GLY A 105 1.24 -0.83 0.51
C GLY A 105 0.89 -0.72 -0.98
N ARG A 106 -0.40 -0.77 -1.35
CA ARG A 106 -0.89 -0.65 -2.74
C ARG A 106 -0.35 -1.74 -3.67
N ALA A 107 0.38 -1.35 -4.72
CA ALA A 107 0.85 -2.25 -5.77
C ALA A 107 1.99 -3.16 -5.30
N VAL A 108 1.93 -4.42 -5.74
CA VAL A 108 3.04 -5.37 -5.57
C VAL A 108 4.04 -5.16 -6.71
N LEU A 109 5.31 -4.92 -6.36
CA LEU A 109 6.36 -4.75 -7.35
C LEU A 109 6.58 -6.04 -8.15
N PRO A 110 6.78 -5.95 -9.48
CA PRO A 110 7.12 -7.11 -10.30
C PRO A 110 8.47 -7.69 -9.89
N ARG A 111 8.64 -9.01 -10.02
CA ARG A 111 9.88 -9.70 -9.65
C ARG A 111 11.10 -9.10 -10.33
N LYS A 112 10.99 -8.73 -11.61
CA LYS A 112 12.05 -8.06 -12.37
C LYS A 112 12.51 -6.75 -11.71
N ALA A 113 11.60 -5.96 -11.13
CA ALA A 113 11.96 -4.72 -10.44
C ALA A 113 12.70 -4.99 -9.12
N LEU A 114 12.29 -6.02 -8.36
CA LEU A 114 12.98 -6.44 -7.14
C LEU A 114 14.39 -6.96 -7.45
N ASP A 115 14.52 -7.78 -8.50
CA ASP A 115 15.82 -8.29 -8.95
C ASP A 115 16.73 -7.15 -9.45
N ALA A 116 16.19 -6.17 -10.18
CA ALA A 116 16.94 -4.99 -10.62
C ALA A 116 17.44 -4.17 -9.43
N ILE A 117 16.59 -3.88 -8.43
CA ILE A 117 17.04 -3.24 -7.18
C ILE A 117 18.15 -4.06 -6.53
N ALA A 118 17.94 -5.36 -6.35
CA ALA A 118 18.88 -6.22 -5.66
C ALA A 118 20.21 -6.34 -6.40
N ASN A 119 20.25 -6.24 -7.73
CA ASN A 119 21.47 -6.41 -8.52
C ASN A 119 22.19 -5.07 -8.76
N GLU A 120 21.46 -4.02 -9.11
CA GLU A 120 22.04 -2.74 -9.53
C GLU A 120 22.35 -1.82 -8.36
N GLN A 121 21.65 -1.98 -7.22
CA GLN A 121 21.77 -1.07 -6.08
C GLN A 121 22.69 -1.57 -4.96
N ARG A 122 23.36 -2.73 -5.14
CA ARG A 122 24.40 -3.25 -4.24
C ARG A 122 25.65 -2.38 -4.16
N GLY A 123 25.91 -1.57 -5.19
CA GLY A 123 27.08 -0.70 -5.27
C GLY A 123 26.75 0.67 -5.87
N TYR A 124 27.75 1.30 -6.47
CA TYR A 124 27.56 2.49 -7.29
C TYR A 124 26.74 2.15 -8.55
N SER A 125 25.96 3.11 -9.02
CA SER A 125 25.10 2.96 -10.20
C SER A 125 25.25 4.17 -11.13
N LEU A 126 25.01 3.99 -12.43
CA LEU A 126 24.92 5.08 -13.42
C LEU A 126 23.65 5.89 -13.20
N LEU A 127 23.66 6.74 -12.17
CA LEU A 127 22.47 7.45 -11.72
C LEU A 127 22.31 8.81 -12.39
N GLU A 128 23.36 9.63 -12.42
CA GLU A 128 23.28 11.04 -12.86
C GLU A 128 24.54 11.41 -13.66
N VAL A 129 25.07 10.43 -14.40
CA VAL A 129 26.28 10.54 -15.21
C VAL A 129 26.01 9.94 -16.59
N ASP A 130 26.38 10.66 -17.64
CA ASP A 130 26.36 10.12 -19.00
C ASP A 130 27.48 9.10 -19.17
N ARG A 131 27.14 7.93 -19.72
CA ARG A 131 28.10 6.82 -19.84
C ARG A 131 29.19 7.10 -20.87
N ALA A 132 28.91 7.87 -21.92
CA ALA A 132 29.85 8.11 -23.00
C ALA A 132 30.80 9.26 -22.67
N SER A 133 30.29 10.37 -22.13
CA SER A 133 31.11 11.55 -21.82
C SER A 133 31.69 11.54 -20.40
N GLY A 134 31.04 10.86 -19.45
CA GLY A 134 31.39 10.92 -18.04
C GLY A 134 30.92 12.20 -17.33
N ASP A 135 30.23 13.10 -18.04
CA ASP A 135 29.70 14.33 -17.46
C ASP A 135 28.43 14.08 -16.66
N ARG A 136 28.07 15.05 -15.83
CA ARG A 136 26.80 15.02 -15.09
C ARG A 136 25.62 15.09 -16.05
N GLY A 137 24.74 14.09 -15.97
CA GLY A 137 23.53 13.97 -16.78
C GLY A 137 22.23 14.18 -15.99
N SER A 138 21.09 13.91 -16.64
CA SER A 138 19.78 13.83 -15.97
C SER A 138 19.54 12.39 -15.51
N ARG A 139 19.12 12.26 -14.25
CA ARG A 139 18.90 10.95 -13.63
C ARG A 139 17.61 10.22 -14.03
N ASP A 140 16.67 10.97 -14.59
CA ASP A 140 15.36 10.51 -15.02
C ASP A 140 15.28 10.33 -16.55
N ALA A 141 16.37 10.58 -17.30
CA ALA A 141 16.38 10.55 -18.76
C ALA A 141 15.82 9.26 -19.37
N HIS A 142 16.15 8.09 -18.80
CA HIS A 142 15.64 6.81 -19.27
C HIS A 142 14.13 6.66 -19.04
N ILE A 143 13.65 7.09 -17.88
CA ILE A 143 12.24 7.04 -17.51
C ILE A 143 11.44 8.03 -18.35
N VAL A 144 11.98 9.22 -18.60
CA VAL A 144 11.36 10.22 -19.49
C VAL A 144 11.14 9.63 -20.88
N ARG A 145 12.13 8.96 -21.47
CA ARG A 145 11.98 8.31 -22.78
C ARG A 145 10.86 7.26 -22.78
N LEU A 146 10.84 6.39 -21.76
CA LEU A 146 9.80 5.36 -21.64
C LEU A 146 8.41 5.98 -21.48
N LEU A 147 8.28 7.01 -20.65
CA LEU A 147 7.00 7.70 -20.46
C LEU A 147 6.53 8.37 -21.75
N THR A 148 7.40 9.07 -22.49
CA THR A 148 7.00 9.70 -23.76
C THR A 148 6.64 8.67 -24.82
N GLU A 149 7.36 7.54 -24.89
CA GLU A 149 7.04 6.43 -25.80
C GLU A 149 5.68 5.79 -25.47
N LEU A 150 5.41 5.49 -24.20
CA LEU A 150 4.18 4.84 -23.76
C LEU A 150 2.94 5.75 -23.84
N THR A 151 3.12 7.05 -23.63
CA THR A 151 1.99 8.00 -23.50
C THR A 151 1.77 8.86 -24.75
N GLY A 152 2.78 9.03 -25.60
CA GLY A 152 2.76 9.95 -26.73
C GLY A 152 2.96 11.42 -26.34
N ALA A 153 3.32 11.72 -25.09
CA ALA A 153 3.65 13.07 -24.65
C ALA A 153 4.99 13.58 -25.22
N GLU A 154 5.19 14.89 -25.22
CA GLU A 154 6.41 15.51 -25.77
C GLU A 154 7.63 15.44 -24.82
N ASP A 155 7.37 15.45 -23.51
CA ASP A 155 8.35 15.33 -22.42
C ASP A 155 7.64 14.82 -21.15
N ALA A 156 8.42 14.47 -20.13
CA ALA A 156 7.94 14.00 -18.84
C ALA A 156 8.82 14.46 -17.67
N ALA A 157 8.29 14.40 -16.46
CA ALA A 157 9.01 14.61 -15.20
C ALA A 157 8.55 13.59 -14.15
N VAL A 158 9.42 13.32 -13.17
CA VAL A 158 9.17 12.33 -12.12
C VAL A 158 9.47 12.96 -10.75
N VAL A 159 8.48 12.91 -9.86
CA VAL A 159 8.56 13.41 -8.49
C VAL A 159 8.15 12.34 -7.48
N ASN A 160 8.33 12.61 -6.18
CA ASN A 160 8.15 11.63 -5.10
C ASN A 160 6.79 10.89 -5.10
N ASN A 161 5.70 11.59 -5.36
CA ASN A 161 4.35 11.03 -5.44
C ASN A 161 3.42 11.98 -6.22
N ASN A 162 2.20 11.52 -6.56
CA ASN A 162 1.27 12.35 -7.33
C ASN A 162 0.83 13.62 -6.60
N ALA A 163 0.76 13.61 -5.27
CA ALA A 163 0.49 14.82 -4.50
C ALA A 163 1.54 15.92 -4.74
N GLY A 164 2.83 15.52 -4.76
CA GLY A 164 3.93 16.40 -5.15
C GLY A 164 3.86 16.82 -6.61
N ALA A 165 3.33 15.96 -7.49
CA ALA A 165 3.13 16.28 -8.91
C ALA A 165 2.09 17.38 -9.08
N THR A 166 0.90 17.24 -8.49
CA THR A 166 -0.15 18.25 -8.50
C THR A 166 0.38 19.58 -7.92
N LEU A 167 1.06 19.53 -6.77
CA LEU A 167 1.66 20.72 -6.14
C LEU A 167 2.63 21.46 -7.06
N ILE A 168 3.61 20.76 -7.64
CA ILE A 168 4.64 21.42 -8.45
C ILE A 168 4.10 21.92 -9.79
N ILE A 169 3.13 21.22 -10.39
CA ILE A 169 2.45 21.67 -11.60
C ILE A 169 1.76 23.01 -11.32
N LEU A 170 0.93 23.05 -10.28
CA LEU A 170 0.19 24.24 -9.88
C LEU A 170 1.11 25.40 -9.56
N LYS A 171 2.16 25.16 -8.77
CA LYS A 171 3.16 26.16 -8.43
C LYS A 171 3.88 26.71 -9.66
N ALA A 172 4.39 25.84 -10.53
CA ALA A 172 5.19 26.24 -11.68
C ALA A 172 4.36 26.98 -12.76
N LEU A 173 3.06 26.71 -12.84
CA LEU A 173 2.17 27.35 -13.83
C LEU A 173 1.44 28.58 -13.30
N ALA A 174 1.05 28.59 -12.03
CA ALA A 174 0.00 29.48 -11.54
C ALA A 174 0.27 30.10 -10.16
N ALA A 175 1.50 30.04 -9.62
CA ALA A 175 1.82 30.72 -8.38
C ALA A 175 1.46 32.22 -8.46
N GLY A 176 0.69 32.70 -7.49
CA GLY A 176 0.15 34.06 -7.44
C GLY A 176 -1.00 34.34 -8.41
N ARG A 177 -1.54 33.32 -9.09
CA ARG A 177 -2.61 33.44 -10.11
C ARG A 177 -3.75 32.46 -9.84
N GLU A 178 -4.78 32.50 -10.69
CA GLU A 178 -6.00 31.71 -10.52
C GLU A 178 -5.98 30.40 -11.31
N VAL A 179 -6.48 29.33 -10.69
CA VAL A 179 -6.75 28.05 -11.36
C VAL A 179 -8.19 27.66 -11.14
N ILE A 180 -8.89 27.36 -12.24
CA ILE A 180 -10.31 27.03 -12.23
C ILE A 180 -10.49 25.51 -12.19
N VAL A 181 -11.32 25.01 -11.26
CA VAL A 181 -11.62 23.58 -11.09
C VAL A 181 -13.07 23.38 -10.68
N SER A 182 -13.68 22.24 -11.05
CA SER A 182 -15.03 21.89 -10.63
C SER A 182 -15.09 21.68 -9.11
N ARG A 183 -16.15 22.18 -8.45
CA ARG A 183 -16.43 21.90 -7.03
C ARG A 183 -16.54 20.40 -6.75
N GLY A 184 -17.10 19.62 -7.67
CA GLY A 184 -17.21 18.16 -7.56
C GLY A 184 -15.87 17.41 -7.61
N GLN A 185 -14.78 18.11 -7.94
CA GLN A 185 -13.43 17.58 -8.08
C GLN A 185 -12.49 18.00 -6.95
N LEU A 186 -13.00 18.67 -5.92
CA LEU A 186 -12.24 19.02 -4.72
C LEU A 186 -12.15 17.82 -3.77
N VAL A 187 -11.28 16.88 -4.14
CA VAL A 187 -11.18 15.56 -3.49
C VAL A 187 -10.32 15.60 -2.23
N GLU A 188 -10.63 14.71 -1.28
CA GLU A 188 -9.74 14.30 -0.19
C GLU A 188 -9.30 12.85 -0.42
N ILE A 189 -8.00 12.59 -0.43
CA ILE A 189 -7.41 11.27 -0.66
C ILE A 189 -6.54 10.87 0.53
N GLY A 190 -6.77 9.69 1.09
CA GLY A 190 -5.89 9.11 2.10
C GLY A 190 -5.83 9.86 3.44
N GLY A 191 -6.82 10.72 3.74
CA GLY A 191 -6.98 11.40 5.03
C GLY A 191 -6.13 12.65 5.26
N SER A 192 -5.19 12.97 4.36
CA SER A 192 -4.29 14.13 4.51
C SER A 192 -3.98 14.88 3.21
N PHE A 193 -4.42 14.38 2.06
CA PHE A 193 -4.26 15.08 0.79
C PHE A 193 -5.60 15.69 0.38
N ARG A 194 -5.66 17.02 0.30
CA ARG A 194 -6.83 17.78 -0.12
C ARG A 194 -6.44 18.75 -1.22
N ILE A 195 -7.15 18.73 -2.35
CA ILE A 195 -6.86 19.63 -3.47
C ILE A 195 -6.81 21.11 -3.04
N PRO A 196 -7.75 21.63 -2.22
CA PRO A 196 -7.68 23.01 -1.74
C PRO A 196 -6.38 23.34 -0.99
N GLU A 197 -5.96 22.49 -0.06
CA GLU A 197 -4.75 22.70 0.76
C GLU A 197 -3.48 22.62 -0.10
N VAL A 198 -3.47 21.75 -1.12
CA VAL A 198 -2.36 21.63 -2.07
C VAL A 198 -2.26 22.86 -2.97
N MET A 199 -3.40 23.40 -3.42
CA MET A 199 -3.45 24.63 -4.20
C MET A 199 -2.95 25.82 -3.39
N GLU A 200 -3.38 25.94 -2.14
CA GLU A 200 -2.88 26.95 -1.21
C GLU A 200 -1.38 26.85 -0.99
N ALA A 201 -0.86 25.64 -0.73
CA ALA A 201 0.58 25.40 -0.58
C ALA A 201 1.38 25.70 -1.87
N GLY A 202 0.76 25.54 -3.04
CA GLY A 202 1.31 25.94 -4.34
C GLY A 202 1.33 27.47 -4.56
N GLY A 203 0.71 28.24 -3.67
CA GLY A 203 0.52 29.68 -3.82
C GLY A 203 -0.52 30.04 -4.89
N VAL A 204 -1.46 29.14 -5.18
CA VAL A 204 -2.46 29.30 -6.24
C VAL A 204 -3.80 29.72 -5.64
N ARG A 205 -4.49 30.66 -6.29
CA ARG A 205 -5.87 31.00 -5.95
C ARG A 205 -6.83 30.01 -6.60
N LEU A 206 -7.46 29.18 -5.77
CA LEU A 206 -8.51 28.25 -6.18
C LEU A 206 -9.76 29.01 -6.61
N ILE A 207 -10.21 28.79 -7.85
CA ILE A 207 -11.51 29.25 -8.36
C ILE A 207 -12.40 28.03 -8.62
N GLU A 208 -13.28 27.73 -7.68
CA GLU A 208 -14.23 26.62 -7.81
C GLU A 208 -15.47 26.99 -8.65
N VAL A 209 -15.90 26.07 -9.52
CA VAL A 209 -17.06 26.27 -10.41
C VAL A 209 -18.07 25.14 -10.37
N GLY A 210 -19.30 25.44 -10.76
CA GLY A 210 -20.42 24.50 -10.73
C GLY A 210 -20.81 24.08 -9.32
N THR A 211 -21.33 22.87 -9.20
CA THR A 211 -21.83 22.25 -7.95
C THR A 211 -21.18 20.89 -7.74
N THR A 212 -21.38 20.28 -6.57
CA THR A 212 -20.81 18.98 -6.23
C THR A 212 -21.17 17.89 -7.24
N ASN A 213 -22.43 17.82 -7.66
CA ASN A 213 -22.92 16.80 -8.58
C ASN A 213 -22.90 17.24 -10.05
N ARG A 214 -23.00 18.53 -10.35
CA ARG A 214 -23.11 19.04 -11.73
C ARG A 214 -22.22 20.24 -11.98
N THR A 215 -21.36 20.14 -12.99
CA THR A 215 -20.61 21.25 -13.56
C THR A 215 -20.75 21.23 -15.06
N ALA A 216 -21.15 22.36 -15.66
CA ALA A 216 -21.23 22.54 -17.10
C ALA A 216 -20.07 23.40 -17.62
N LEU A 217 -19.76 23.32 -18.92
CA LEU A 217 -18.66 24.06 -19.53
C LEU A 217 -18.77 25.59 -19.32
N ARG A 218 -20.00 26.13 -19.36
CA ARG A 218 -20.29 27.55 -19.10
C ARG A 218 -19.86 28.02 -17.70
N ASP A 219 -19.80 27.12 -16.72
CA ASP A 219 -19.42 27.47 -15.36
C ASP A 219 -17.91 27.78 -15.30
N TYR A 220 -17.09 27.06 -16.07
CA TYR A 220 -15.69 27.39 -16.29
C TYR A 220 -15.54 28.70 -17.06
N GLU A 221 -16.18 28.81 -18.23
CA GLU A 221 -16.01 29.95 -19.14
C GLU A 221 -16.32 31.31 -18.47
N ARG A 222 -17.37 31.36 -17.63
CA ARG A 222 -17.77 32.58 -16.89
C ARG A 222 -16.77 33.03 -15.84
N ARG A 223 -15.85 32.17 -15.41
CA ARG A 223 -14.83 32.48 -14.39
C ARG A 223 -13.45 32.75 -14.98
N ILE A 224 -13.28 32.63 -16.29
CA ILE A 224 -12.02 32.99 -16.94
C ILE A 224 -11.87 34.51 -16.92
N GLY A 225 -10.74 34.98 -16.37
CA GLY A 225 -10.35 36.39 -16.31
C GLY A 225 -8.85 36.58 -16.54
N GLU A 226 -8.36 37.80 -16.40
CA GLU A 226 -6.95 38.16 -16.64
C GLU A 226 -5.97 37.39 -15.72
N GLU A 227 -6.42 37.11 -14.50
CA GLU A 227 -5.66 36.37 -13.49
C GLU A 227 -5.66 34.85 -13.70
N THR A 228 -6.49 34.32 -14.61
CA THR A 228 -6.57 32.87 -14.85
C THR A 228 -5.29 32.37 -15.53
N ALA A 229 -4.67 31.37 -14.92
CA ALA A 229 -3.41 30.77 -15.36
C ALA A 229 -3.56 29.35 -15.90
N ALA A 230 -4.54 28.59 -15.44
CA ALA A 230 -4.80 27.22 -15.94
C ALA A 230 -6.24 26.77 -15.65
N LEU A 231 -6.67 25.75 -16.39
CA LEU A 231 -7.86 24.95 -16.08
C LEU A 231 -7.40 23.61 -15.52
N LEU A 232 -7.98 23.20 -14.39
CA LEU A 232 -7.67 21.93 -13.75
C LEU A 232 -8.89 21.00 -13.81
N ARG A 233 -8.63 19.75 -14.22
CA ARG A 233 -9.52 18.61 -14.09
C ARG A 233 -8.86 17.62 -13.12
N VAL A 234 -9.61 17.15 -12.13
CA VAL A 234 -9.16 16.10 -11.21
C VAL A 234 -10.11 14.92 -11.32
N HIS A 235 -9.57 13.72 -11.55
CA HIS A 235 -10.34 12.48 -11.57
C HIS A 235 -10.76 12.10 -10.16
N THR A 236 -12.02 11.70 -9.97
CA THR A 236 -12.53 11.24 -8.68
C THR A 236 -12.12 9.79 -8.44
N SER A 237 -10.82 9.57 -8.25
CA SER A 237 -10.23 8.22 -8.19
C SER A 237 -10.52 7.45 -6.90
N ASN A 238 -11.22 8.05 -5.92
CA ASN A 238 -11.49 7.41 -4.64
C ASN A 238 -12.94 7.50 -4.12
N PHE A 239 -13.83 8.12 -4.90
CA PHE A 239 -15.27 8.05 -4.68
C PHE A 239 -16.01 8.18 -6.01
N ARG A 240 -17.31 7.84 -6.02
CA ARG A 240 -18.22 8.15 -7.14
C ARG A 240 -19.42 8.91 -6.60
N VAL A 241 -19.90 9.90 -7.37
CA VAL A 241 -21.20 10.52 -7.15
C VAL A 241 -22.21 9.81 -8.05
N VAL A 242 -23.28 9.28 -7.47
CA VAL A 242 -24.33 8.53 -8.18
C VAL A 242 -25.63 9.34 -8.15
N GLY A 243 -26.39 9.32 -9.25
CA GLY A 243 -27.65 10.04 -9.41
C GLY A 243 -27.59 11.09 -10.52
N PHE A 244 -28.16 12.27 -10.29
CA PHE A 244 -28.14 13.38 -11.25
C PHE A 244 -26.78 14.08 -11.26
N THR A 245 -25.83 13.49 -11.98
CA THR A 245 -24.46 14.00 -12.08
C THR A 245 -24.10 14.44 -13.50
N HIS A 246 -23.18 15.38 -13.61
CA HIS A 246 -22.63 15.83 -14.88
C HIS A 246 -21.24 16.42 -14.65
N ALA A 247 -20.26 15.93 -15.40
CA ALA A 247 -18.90 16.46 -15.44
C ALA A 247 -18.56 16.87 -16.88
N VAL A 248 -17.79 17.94 -17.01
CA VAL A 248 -17.32 18.42 -18.32
C VAL A 248 -16.32 17.40 -18.89
N PRO A 249 -16.55 16.87 -20.11
CA PRO A 249 -15.58 16.02 -20.79
C PRO A 249 -14.23 16.74 -20.98
N LEU A 250 -13.12 15.99 -20.95
CA LEU A 250 -11.79 16.59 -21.04
C LEU A 250 -11.60 17.33 -22.37
N GLU A 251 -12.11 16.80 -23.47
CA GLU A 251 -12.02 17.37 -24.81
C GLU A 251 -12.68 18.75 -24.89
N GLU A 252 -13.83 18.93 -24.22
CA GLU A 252 -14.51 20.22 -24.14
C GLU A 252 -13.69 21.22 -23.31
N LEU A 253 -13.10 20.77 -22.20
CA LEU A 253 -12.25 21.62 -21.37
C LEU A 253 -10.97 22.03 -22.11
N VAL A 254 -10.36 21.12 -22.89
CA VAL A 254 -9.23 21.40 -23.78
C VAL A 254 -9.60 22.38 -24.88
N ALA A 255 -10.78 22.24 -25.50
CA ALA A 255 -11.27 23.20 -26.48
C ALA A 255 -11.43 24.61 -25.89
N LEU A 256 -11.97 24.71 -24.67
CA LEU A 256 -12.06 25.96 -23.93
C LEU A 256 -10.68 26.54 -23.59
N GLY A 257 -9.75 25.72 -23.11
CA GLY A 257 -8.36 26.11 -22.85
C GLY A 257 -7.69 26.69 -24.10
N LYS A 258 -7.83 26.03 -25.25
CA LYS A 258 -7.33 26.53 -26.54
C LYS A 258 -7.95 27.87 -26.94
N LYS A 259 -9.28 28.03 -26.80
CA LYS A 259 -9.99 29.27 -27.10
C LYS A 259 -9.44 30.46 -26.30
N HIS A 260 -9.10 30.24 -25.03
CA HIS A 260 -8.62 31.28 -24.11
C HIS A 260 -7.10 31.29 -23.92
N ARG A 261 -6.35 30.44 -24.63
CA ARG A 261 -4.89 30.27 -24.49
C ARG A 261 -4.44 29.92 -23.07
N LEU A 262 -5.21 29.06 -22.39
CA LEU A 262 -4.92 28.56 -21.05
C LEU A 262 -4.51 27.09 -21.10
N PRO A 263 -3.45 26.68 -20.37
CA PRO A 263 -3.13 25.26 -20.23
C PRO A 263 -4.22 24.51 -19.48
N VAL A 264 -4.49 23.28 -19.93
CA VAL A 264 -5.34 22.31 -19.24
C VAL A 264 -4.48 21.26 -18.56
N VAL A 265 -4.66 21.13 -17.24
CA VAL A 265 -4.01 20.12 -16.41
C VAL A 265 -5.03 19.03 -16.06
N ASP A 266 -4.70 17.77 -16.33
CA ASP A 266 -5.50 16.61 -15.98
C ASP A 266 -4.79 15.78 -14.89
N ASP A 267 -5.26 15.88 -13.65
CA ASP A 267 -4.81 15.03 -12.55
C ASP A 267 -5.64 13.73 -12.56
N LEU A 268 -5.11 12.72 -13.25
CA LEU A 268 -5.74 11.41 -13.38
C LEU A 268 -5.66 10.59 -12.10
N GLY A 269 -4.57 10.75 -11.35
CA GLY A 269 -4.33 10.01 -10.11
C GLY A 269 -4.04 8.52 -10.29
N SER A 270 -4.87 7.73 -10.98
CA SER A 270 -4.83 6.26 -11.00
C SER A 270 -3.68 5.66 -11.82
N GLY A 271 -3.28 6.32 -12.90
CA GLY A 271 -2.13 5.93 -13.72
C GLY A 271 -2.37 4.72 -14.62
N ALA A 272 -3.59 4.53 -15.14
CA ALA A 272 -3.87 3.50 -16.12
C ALA A 272 -3.13 3.77 -17.46
N LEU A 273 -2.20 2.89 -17.84
CA LEU A 273 -1.50 2.95 -19.13
C LEU A 273 -2.11 2.04 -20.20
N VAL A 274 -2.96 1.10 -19.80
CA VAL A 274 -3.58 0.10 -20.67
C VAL A 274 -5.08 0.02 -20.39
N ASP A 275 -5.83 -0.40 -21.40
CA ASP A 275 -7.27 -0.55 -21.31
C ASP A 275 -7.62 -1.79 -20.46
N LEU A 276 -8.38 -1.55 -19.39
CA LEU A 276 -8.85 -2.57 -18.46
C LEU A 276 -10.35 -2.87 -18.62
N GLY A 277 -11.00 -2.28 -19.63
CA GLY A 277 -12.44 -2.42 -19.89
C GLY A 277 -12.87 -3.87 -20.11
N LYS A 278 -12.01 -4.71 -20.68
CA LYS A 278 -12.30 -6.15 -20.85
C LYS A 278 -12.43 -6.94 -19.55
N TRP A 279 -12.03 -6.36 -18.42
CA TRP A 279 -12.24 -6.92 -17.07
C TRP A 279 -13.29 -6.12 -16.27
N GLY A 280 -14.08 -5.29 -16.95
CA GLY A 280 -15.16 -4.51 -16.35
C GLY A 280 -14.73 -3.13 -15.84
N ILE A 281 -13.45 -2.75 -15.96
CA ILE A 281 -12.94 -1.42 -15.56
C ILE A 281 -13.04 -0.48 -16.77
N SER A 282 -14.26 -0.11 -17.15
CA SER A 282 -14.56 0.62 -18.39
C SER A 282 -14.47 2.15 -18.30
N ASP A 283 -14.70 2.72 -17.11
CA ASP A 283 -14.81 4.18 -16.93
C ASP A 283 -13.50 4.82 -16.44
N GLU A 284 -12.42 4.05 -16.40
CA GLU A 284 -11.16 4.52 -15.84
C GLU A 284 -10.32 5.20 -16.92
N PRO A 285 -10.05 6.51 -16.80
CA PRO A 285 -9.35 7.26 -17.83
C PRO A 285 -7.90 6.80 -18.00
N MET A 286 -7.47 6.61 -19.24
CA MET A 286 -6.09 6.26 -19.54
C MET A 286 -5.21 7.50 -19.77
N VAL A 287 -3.97 7.42 -19.30
CA VAL A 287 -2.97 8.51 -19.47
C VAL A 287 -2.81 8.91 -20.93
N ARG A 288 -2.71 7.91 -21.83
CA ARG A 288 -2.55 8.13 -23.26
C ARG A 288 -3.79 8.81 -23.89
N GLU A 289 -4.98 8.55 -23.37
CA GLU A 289 -6.20 9.19 -23.85
C GLU A 289 -6.25 10.65 -23.44
N SER A 290 -5.88 10.99 -22.21
CA SER A 290 -5.78 12.38 -21.77
C SER A 290 -4.77 13.19 -22.57
N VAL A 291 -3.60 12.60 -22.87
CA VAL A 291 -2.60 13.24 -23.76
C VAL A 291 -3.17 13.43 -25.17
N ARG A 292 -3.85 12.43 -25.74
CA ARG A 292 -4.47 12.51 -27.08
C ARG A 292 -5.63 13.51 -27.15
N ALA A 293 -6.42 13.64 -26.09
CA ALA A 293 -7.46 14.65 -25.97
C ALA A 293 -6.90 16.08 -26.00
N GLY A 294 -5.59 16.23 -25.73
CA GLY A 294 -4.84 17.47 -25.85
C GLY A 294 -4.68 18.22 -24.54
N ALA A 295 -4.74 17.52 -23.40
CA ALA A 295 -4.30 18.07 -22.12
C ALA A 295 -2.83 18.50 -22.22
N ASP A 296 -2.51 19.68 -21.69
CA ASP A 296 -1.16 20.24 -21.74
C ASP A 296 -0.22 19.54 -20.76
N LEU A 297 -0.76 19.09 -19.62
CA LEU A 297 -0.11 18.28 -18.63
C LEU A 297 -1.08 17.23 -18.08
N VAL A 298 -0.57 16.03 -17.85
CA VAL A 298 -1.27 14.93 -17.20
C VAL A 298 -0.41 14.42 -16.06
N CYS A 299 -0.98 14.21 -14.87
CA CYS A 299 -0.27 13.63 -13.74
C CYS A 299 -0.98 12.44 -13.09
N PHE A 300 -0.21 11.49 -12.58
CA PHE A 300 -0.71 10.24 -12.01
C PHE A 300 0.28 9.55 -11.05
N SER A 301 -0.23 8.62 -10.24
CA SER A 301 0.57 7.79 -9.32
C SER A 301 1.24 6.61 -10.02
N GLY A 302 2.47 6.30 -9.62
CA GLY A 302 3.21 5.12 -10.08
C GLY A 302 2.81 3.80 -9.39
N ASP A 303 2.25 3.86 -8.17
CA ASP A 303 1.95 2.71 -7.30
C ASP A 303 0.46 2.32 -7.26
N LYS A 304 -0.31 2.79 -8.26
CA LYS A 304 -1.72 2.43 -8.44
C LYS A 304 -1.87 1.46 -9.63
N LEU A 305 -2.59 1.83 -10.69
CA LEU A 305 -2.85 0.93 -11.82
C LEU A 305 -1.62 0.70 -12.70
N LEU A 306 -0.62 1.58 -12.65
CA LEU A 306 0.70 1.31 -13.23
C LEU A 306 1.37 0.10 -12.57
N GLY A 307 1.13 -0.08 -11.27
CA GLY A 307 1.65 -1.22 -10.52
C GLY A 307 3.16 -1.18 -10.28
N GLY A 308 3.74 0.01 -10.22
CA GLY A 308 5.14 0.27 -9.92
C GLY A 308 5.37 0.75 -8.48
N PRO A 309 6.53 1.38 -8.21
CA PRO A 309 6.80 2.00 -6.91
C PRO A 309 6.06 3.33 -6.76
N GLN A 310 6.04 3.88 -5.54
CA GLN A 310 5.49 5.21 -5.30
C GLN A 310 6.26 6.24 -6.14
N ALA A 311 5.53 6.96 -7.00
CA ALA A 311 6.04 8.06 -7.80
C ALA A 311 4.88 8.98 -8.21
N GLY A 312 5.19 10.24 -8.49
CA GLY A 312 4.33 11.17 -9.21
C GLY A 312 4.89 11.34 -10.61
N LEU A 313 4.10 10.94 -11.60
CA LEU A 313 4.50 10.94 -12.99
C LEU A 313 3.78 12.10 -13.67
N ILE A 314 4.53 12.94 -14.37
CA ILE A 314 4.00 14.09 -15.10
C ILE A 314 4.39 13.92 -16.56
N VAL A 315 3.42 13.92 -17.46
CA VAL A 315 3.65 13.86 -18.91
C VAL A 315 2.90 14.99 -19.60
N GLY A 316 3.45 15.55 -20.68
CA GLY A 316 2.75 16.60 -21.42
C GLY A 316 3.64 17.37 -22.38
N LYS A 317 3.32 18.64 -22.59
CA LYS A 317 4.09 19.52 -23.49
C LYS A 317 5.43 19.91 -22.90
N ARG A 318 6.46 19.94 -23.76
CA ARG A 318 7.85 20.20 -23.36
C ARG A 318 8.03 21.54 -22.67
N GLU A 319 7.32 22.58 -23.11
CA GLU A 319 7.42 23.92 -22.52
C GLU A 319 7.00 23.96 -21.05
N TYR A 320 5.97 23.19 -20.66
CA TYR A 320 5.47 23.16 -19.29
C TYR A 320 6.31 22.24 -18.41
N ILE A 321 6.74 21.08 -18.95
CA ILE A 321 7.70 20.21 -18.26
C ILE A 321 9.01 20.95 -17.97
N ALA A 322 9.51 21.77 -18.90
CA ALA A 322 10.70 22.59 -18.69
C ALA A 322 10.51 23.64 -17.58
N LYS A 323 9.32 24.23 -17.43
CA LYS A 323 9.00 25.13 -16.30
C LYS A 323 9.04 24.38 -14.97
N ILE A 324 8.42 23.20 -14.91
CA ILE A 324 8.40 22.33 -13.72
C ILE A 324 9.82 21.93 -13.30
N LYS A 325 10.65 21.45 -14.23
CA LYS A 325 12.03 21.02 -13.95
C LYS A 325 12.94 22.18 -13.49
N LYS A 326 12.62 23.42 -13.85
CA LYS A 326 13.35 24.63 -13.41
C LYS A 326 12.94 25.12 -12.02
N ASP A 327 11.76 24.74 -11.51
CA ASP A 327 11.31 25.16 -10.19
C ASP A 327 12.20 24.53 -9.10
N PRO A 328 12.73 25.31 -8.14
CA PRO A 328 13.57 24.78 -7.06
C PRO A 328 12.92 23.65 -6.24
N PHE A 329 11.58 23.63 -6.15
CA PHE A 329 10.83 22.60 -5.45
C PHE A 329 10.94 21.22 -6.15
N TYR A 330 11.27 21.18 -7.45
CA TYR A 330 11.55 19.92 -8.16
C TYR A 330 12.68 19.15 -7.47
N ARG A 331 13.70 19.87 -6.97
CA ARG A 331 14.82 19.27 -6.24
C ARG A 331 14.39 18.70 -4.89
N ALA A 332 13.44 19.33 -4.21
CA ALA A 332 12.91 18.86 -2.93
C ALA A 332 12.02 17.62 -3.10
N LEU A 333 11.27 17.54 -4.21
CA LEU A 333 10.40 16.42 -4.57
C LEU A 333 11.11 15.31 -5.35
N ARG A 334 12.43 15.39 -5.48
CA ARG A 334 13.23 14.50 -6.32
C ARG A 334 13.17 13.05 -5.82
N VAL A 335 12.93 12.12 -6.74
CA VAL A 335 12.85 10.68 -6.48
C VAL A 335 14.21 10.07 -6.13
N ASP A 336 14.23 9.04 -5.29
CA ASP A 336 15.44 8.29 -4.92
C ASP A 336 15.83 7.23 -5.97
N LYS A 337 17.02 6.63 -5.83
CA LYS A 337 17.55 5.68 -6.84
C LYS A 337 16.82 4.33 -6.88
N LEU A 338 16.24 3.87 -5.76
CA LEU A 338 15.51 2.61 -5.69
C LEU A 338 14.19 2.73 -6.47
N THR A 339 13.47 3.82 -6.26
CA THR A 339 12.24 4.12 -6.98
C THR A 339 12.49 4.27 -8.48
N LEU A 340 13.55 4.97 -8.90
CA LEU A 340 13.89 5.07 -10.34
C LEU A 340 14.16 3.69 -10.96
N THR A 341 14.92 2.83 -10.28
CA THR A 341 15.26 1.46 -10.74
C THR A 341 14.00 0.60 -10.91
N ALA A 342 13.14 0.60 -9.90
CA ALA A 342 11.88 -0.16 -9.95
C ALA A 342 10.91 0.41 -10.99
N LEU A 343 10.84 1.74 -11.12
CA LEU A 343 9.95 2.40 -12.08
C LEU A 343 10.39 2.13 -13.53
N GLU A 344 11.68 2.26 -13.85
CA GLU A 344 12.20 1.93 -15.18
C GLU A 344 11.87 0.48 -15.56
N THR A 345 12.13 -0.46 -14.65
CA THR A 345 11.86 -1.88 -14.91
C THR A 345 10.36 -2.16 -15.06
N THR A 346 9.51 -1.49 -14.28
CA THR A 346 8.06 -1.61 -14.39
C THR A 346 7.56 -1.07 -15.73
N LEU A 347 8.02 0.12 -16.14
CA LEU A 347 7.63 0.72 -17.42
C LEU A 347 8.05 -0.15 -18.62
N LYS A 348 9.22 -0.81 -18.55
CA LYS A 348 9.65 -1.75 -19.60
C LYS A 348 8.68 -2.92 -19.80
N LEU A 349 7.93 -3.33 -18.77
CA LEU A 349 6.91 -4.39 -18.94
C LEU A 349 5.80 -3.95 -19.90
N PHE A 350 5.45 -2.66 -19.90
CA PHE A 350 4.41 -2.11 -20.77
C PHE A 350 4.83 -2.06 -22.25
N LEU A 351 6.13 -2.20 -22.55
CA LEU A 351 6.63 -2.33 -23.92
C LEU A 351 6.36 -3.71 -24.53
N ASN A 352 6.00 -4.72 -23.70
CA ASN A 352 5.62 -6.05 -24.17
C ASN A 352 4.20 -6.42 -23.72
N PRO A 353 3.16 -6.03 -24.47
CA PRO A 353 1.77 -6.28 -24.10
C PRO A 353 1.41 -7.76 -23.92
N ASP A 354 2.10 -8.66 -24.64
CA ASP A 354 1.80 -10.09 -24.65
C ASP A 354 2.08 -10.76 -23.29
N THR A 355 3.09 -10.27 -22.55
CA THR A 355 3.48 -10.82 -21.24
C THR A 355 3.12 -9.91 -20.06
N LEU A 356 2.60 -8.71 -20.32
CA LEU A 356 2.35 -7.68 -19.30
C LEU A 356 1.48 -8.20 -18.14
N PHE A 357 0.39 -8.90 -18.45
CA PHE A 357 -0.55 -9.40 -17.46
C PHE A 357 -0.06 -10.64 -16.69
N ASP A 358 1.05 -11.25 -17.11
CA ASP A 358 1.68 -12.34 -16.37
C ASP A 358 2.82 -11.82 -15.47
N GLU A 359 3.51 -10.78 -15.92
CA GLU A 359 4.70 -10.24 -15.26
C GLU A 359 4.41 -9.10 -14.29
N GLN A 360 3.37 -8.29 -14.52
CA GLN A 360 2.99 -7.20 -13.63
C GLN A 360 1.93 -7.70 -12.62
N PRO A 361 2.23 -7.80 -11.31
CA PRO A 361 1.37 -8.47 -10.33
C PRO A 361 -0.03 -7.85 -10.14
N THR A 362 -0.13 -6.53 -10.16
CA THR A 362 -1.40 -5.79 -10.00
C THR A 362 -2.36 -6.13 -11.14
N LEU A 363 -1.90 -6.01 -12.38
CA LEU A 363 -2.61 -6.31 -13.61
C LEU A 363 -2.91 -7.81 -13.68
N ARG A 364 -1.97 -8.67 -13.26
CA ARG A 364 -2.20 -10.11 -13.15
C ARG A 364 -3.38 -10.42 -12.24
N MET A 365 -3.42 -9.85 -11.03
CA MET A 365 -4.54 -10.04 -10.09
C MET A 365 -5.87 -9.61 -10.72
N ILE A 366 -5.91 -8.43 -11.34
CA ILE A 366 -7.11 -7.93 -12.04
C ILE A 366 -7.53 -8.89 -13.16
N ALA A 367 -6.56 -9.38 -13.94
CA ALA A 367 -6.79 -10.19 -15.13
C ALA A 367 -7.11 -11.67 -14.87
N ARG A 368 -7.03 -12.14 -13.61
CA ARG A 368 -7.29 -13.55 -13.27
C ARG A 368 -8.69 -13.95 -13.74
N LYS A 369 -8.71 -15.02 -14.56
CA LYS A 369 -9.94 -15.66 -15.03
C LYS A 369 -10.70 -16.29 -13.85
N GLU A 370 -12.02 -16.24 -13.93
CA GLU A 370 -12.90 -16.75 -12.87
C GLU A 370 -12.68 -18.25 -12.61
N GLU A 371 -12.47 -19.05 -13.65
CA GLU A 371 -12.24 -20.50 -13.52
C GLU A 371 -10.93 -20.81 -12.78
N THR A 372 -9.91 -19.95 -12.92
CA THR A 372 -8.66 -20.08 -12.19
C THR A 372 -8.83 -19.69 -10.72
N LEU A 373 -9.62 -18.66 -10.43
CA LEU A 373 -9.96 -18.28 -9.05
C LEU A 373 -10.78 -19.37 -8.37
N LYS A 374 -11.77 -19.93 -9.06
CA LYS A 374 -12.59 -21.03 -8.55
C LYS A 374 -11.75 -22.24 -8.16
N ARG A 375 -10.86 -22.69 -9.05
CA ARG A 375 -9.95 -23.81 -8.77
C ARG A 375 -9.02 -23.53 -7.59
N ALA A 376 -8.46 -22.32 -7.50
CA ALA A 376 -7.61 -21.92 -6.38
C ALA A 376 -8.39 -21.93 -5.05
N ALA A 377 -9.61 -21.36 -5.03
CA ALA A 377 -10.46 -21.35 -3.85
C ALA A 377 -10.91 -22.76 -3.43
N GLN A 378 -11.21 -23.63 -4.39
CA GLN A 378 -11.55 -25.03 -4.12
C GLN A 378 -10.36 -25.77 -3.50
N GLY A 379 -9.16 -25.68 -4.10
CA GLY A 379 -7.96 -26.33 -3.59
C GLY A 379 -7.55 -25.83 -2.20
N LEU A 380 -7.60 -24.51 -1.97
CA LEU A 380 -7.36 -23.93 -0.64
C LEU A 380 -8.41 -24.39 0.37
N GLY A 381 -9.69 -24.37 -0.01
CA GLY A 381 -10.79 -24.79 0.83
C GLY A 381 -10.73 -26.27 1.24
N GLU A 382 -10.33 -27.16 0.32
CA GLU A 382 -10.11 -28.58 0.61
C GLU A 382 -9.01 -28.79 1.66
N ARG A 383 -7.86 -28.15 1.48
CA ARG A 383 -6.73 -28.24 2.43
C ARG A 383 -7.08 -27.70 3.82
N ILE A 384 -7.88 -26.63 3.90
CA ILE A 384 -8.31 -26.08 5.20
C ILE A 384 -9.36 -26.98 5.85
N ARG A 385 -10.24 -27.62 5.07
CA ARG A 385 -11.28 -28.52 5.59
C ARG A 385 -10.73 -29.73 6.34
N GLU A 386 -9.50 -30.15 6.03
CA GLU A 386 -8.79 -31.21 6.78
C GLU A 386 -8.43 -30.79 8.22
N ILE A 387 -8.44 -29.50 8.53
CA ILE A 387 -8.12 -28.96 9.85
C ILE A 387 -9.35 -29.07 10.76
N LYS A 388 -9.26 -29.91 11.80
CA LYS A 388 -10.33 -30.09 12.80
C LYS A 388 -10.71 -28.76 13.44
N GLY A 389 -12.01 -28.51 13.58
CA GLY A 389 -12.53 -27.27 14.17
C GLY A 389 -12.80 -26.15 13.17
N THR A 390 -12.61 -26.40 11.87
CA THR A 390 -13.02 -25.50 10.79
C THR A 390 -14.32 -25.98 10.14
N ASN A 391 -15.16 -25.04 9.71
CA ASN A 391 -16.22 -25.25 8.73
C ASN A 391 -15.91 -24.36 7.52
N VAL A 392 -15.86 -24.97 6.34
CA VAL A 392 -15.33 -24.35 5.12
C VAL A 392 -16.35 -24.43 3.99
N GLU A 393 -16.75 -23.25 3.51
CA GLU A 393 -17.60 -23.07 2.35
C GLU A 393 -16.82 -22.32 1.26
N VAL A 394 -16.88 -22.83 0.02
CA VAL A 394 -16.32 -22.12 -1.14
C VAL A 394 -17.48 -21.53 -1.92
N ARG A 395 -17.52 -20.20 -2.04
CA ARG A 395 -18.66 -19.48 -2.63
C ARG A 395 -18.20 -18.38 -3.58
N ALA A 396 -19.05 -18.07 -4.57
CA ALA A 396 -18.85 -16.90 -5.41
C ALA A 396 -18.95 -15.62 -4.56
N GLY A 397 -18.24 -14.58 -4.98
CA GLY A 397 -18.27 -13.28 -4.33
C GLY A 397 -17.67 -12.20 -5.22
N SER A 398 -17.20 -11.12 -4.61
CA SER A 398 -16.55 -10.04 -5.34
C SER A 398 -15.30 -9.51 -4.65
N SER A 399 -14.29 -9.20 -5.46
CA SER A 399 -13.05 -8.52 -5.09
C SER A 399 -13.17 -7.02 -5.40
N GLU A 400 -12.41 -6.20 -4.69
CA GLU A 400 -12.27 -4.78 -5.02
C GLU A 400 -10.94 -4.54 -5.72
N VAL A 401 -10.92 -3.70 -6.76
CA VAL A 401 -9.65 -3.28 -7.37
C VAL A 401 -8.88 -2.37 -6.42
N GLY A 402 -9.60 -1.51 -5.69
CA GLY A 402 -9.04 -0.67 -4.64
C GLY A 402 -9.65 0.72 -4.67
N GLY A 403 -10.21 1.12 -3.52
CA GLY A 403 -10.92 2.39 -3.36
C GLY A 403 -10.04 3.64 -3.52
N GLY A 404 -8.72 3.53 -3.70
CA GLY A 404 -7.84 4.67 -4.00
C GLY A 404 -7.62 4.95 -5.49
N SER A 405 -8.12 4.07 -6.37
CA SER A 405 -7.94 4.17 -7.83
C SER A 405 -9.27 4.02 -8.57
N VAL A 406 -10.05 2.97 -8.26
CA VAL A 406 -11.27 2.62 -9.01
C VAL A 406 -12.42 2.37 -8.01
N PRO A 407 -13.05 3.42 -7.48
CA PRO A 407 -14.00 3.33 -6.37
C PRO A 407 -15.33 2.70 -6.80
N GLY A 408 -15.86 1.80 -5.97
CA GLY A 408 -17.16 1.16 -6.16
C GLY A 408 -17.20 0.05 -7.22
N LEU A 409 -16.08 -0.23 -7.89
CA LEU A 409 -15.98 -1.26 -8.91
C LEU A 409 -15.53 -2.59 -8.30
N THR A 410 -16.26 -3.66 -8.62
CA THR A 410 -15.98 -4.99 -8.12
C THR A 410 -15.76 -5.99 -9.25
N LEU A 411 -14.92 -7.00 -8.98
CA LEU A 411 -14.59 -8.08 -9.92
C LEU A 411 -15.14 -9.42 -9.38
N PRO A 412 -15.84 -10.23 -10.19
CA PRO A 412 -16.30 -11.56 -9.77
C PRO A 412 -15.15 -12.44 -9.30
N THR A 413 -15.24 -12.99 -8.10
CA THR A 413 -14.19 -13.83 -7.48
C THR A 413 -14.77 -15.05 -6.79
N TRP A 414 -13.90 -15.89 -6.25
CA TRP A 414 -14.26 -17.02 -5.41
C TRP A 414 -13.60 -16.88 -4.03
N LEU A 415 -14.40 -17.14 -2.99
CA LEU A 415 -14.05 -16.92 -1.60
C LEU A 415 -14.00 -18.25 -0.87
N VAL A 416 -13.05 -18.39 0.05
CA VAL A 416 -13.05 -19.45 1.07
C VAL A 416 -13.59 -18.83 2.35
N ALA A 417 -14.85 -19.16 2.68
CA ALA A 417 -15.53 -18.71 3.89
C ALA A 417 -15.30 -19.72 5.03
N LEU A 418 -14.76 -19.22 6.14
CA LEU A 418 -14.34 -20.02 7.28
C LEU A 418 -15.11 -19.65 8.53
N ARG A 419 -15.59 -20.67 9.24
CA ARG A 419 -16.08 -20.55 10.62
C ARG A 419 -15.25 -21.46 11.51
N PHE A 420 -14.91 -20.97 12.69
CA PHE A 420 -14.08 -21.69 13.64
C PHE A 420 -14.90 -22.09 14.87
N ARG A 421 -14.75 -23.34 15.31
CA ARG A 421 -15.45 -23.82 16.51
C ARG A 421 -14.90 -23.09 17.74
N GLY A 422 -15.75 -22.33 18.42
CA GLY A 422 -15.40 -21.67 19.69
C GLY A 422 -14.59 -20.38 19.56
N ILE A 423 -14.42 -19.85 18.33
CA ILE A 423 -13.69 -18.60 18.08
C ILE A 423 -14.58 -17.71 17.21
N SER A 424 -14.82 -16.46 17.64
CA SER A 424 -15.58 -15.50 16.84
C SER A 424 -14.78 -15.05 15.61
N PRO A 425 -15.44 -14.60 14.53
CA PRO A 425 -14.75 -14.06 13.36
C PRO A 425 -13.77 -12.93 13.70
N ASP A 426 -14.15 -12.00 14.57
CA ASP A 426 -13.29 -10.90 15.01
C ASP A 426 -12.00 -11.38 15.68
N GLU A 427 -12.13 -12.34 16.60
CA GLU A 427 -10.98 -12.91 17.30
C GLU A 427 -10.10 -13.71 16.33
N ALA A 428 -10.72 -14.45 15.40
CA ALA A 428 -9.99 -15.19 14.38
C ALA A 428 -9.17 -14.26 13.48
N VAL A 429 -9.77 -13.20 12.94
CA VAL A 429 -9.03 -12.21 12.13
C VAL A 429 -7.98 -11.48 12.97
N ARG A 430 -8.26 -11.16 14.25
CA ARG A 430 -7.26 -10.59 15.15
C ARG A 430 -6.03 -11.50 15.29
N ARG A 431 -6.24 -12.79 15.56
CA ARG A 431 -5.17 -13.79 15.67
C ARG A 431 -4.39 -13.95 14.37
N LEU A 432 -5.08 -14.00 13.23
CA LEU A 432 -4.46 -14.03 11.91
C LEU A 432 -3.56 -12.80 11.66
N ARG A 433 -4.00 -11.59 12.06
CA ARG A 433 -3.21 -10.36 11.90
C ARG A 433 -1.98 -10.29 12.81
N ILE A 434 -2.05 -10.81 14.02
CA ILE A 434 -0.89 -10.83 14.93
C ILE A 434 0.02 -12.05 14.70
N GLY A 435 -0.46 -13.04 13.94
CA GLY A 435 0.27 -14.25 13.57
C GLY A 435 1.44 -14.00 12.63
N HIS A 436 2.15 -15.07 12.26
CA HIS A 436 3.36 -15.01 11.46
C HIS A 436 3.37 -16.01 10.30
N PRO A 437 3.26 -15.54 9.03
CA PRO A 437 3.07 -14.14 8.65
C PRO A 437 1.69 -13.60 9.05
N PRO A 438 1.53 -12.27 9.22
CA PRO A 438 0.21 -11.64 9.36
C PRO A 438 -0.67 -11.94 8.15
N VAL A 439 -1.90 -12.38 8.38
CA VAL A 439 -2.90 -12.61 7.32
C VAL A 439 -4.05 -11.62 7.50
N PHE A 440 -4.31 -10.81 6.49
CA PHE A 440 -5.43 -9.88 6.45
C PHE A 440 -6.58 -10.47 5.65
N ALA A 441 -7.77 -10.50 6.25
CA ALA A 441 -8.97 -11.11 5.69
C ALA A 441 -10.19 -10.23 5.96
N ARG A 442 -11.30 -10.49 5.25
CA ARG A 442 -12.58 -9.80 5.47
C ARG A 442 -13.47 -10.61 6.41
N ILE A 443 -14.39 -9.92 7.09
CA ILE A 443 -15.49 -10.56 7.82
C ILE A 443 -16.78 -10.20 7.11
N GLN A 444 -17.61 -11.21 6.81
CA GLN A 444 -18.95 -11.02 6.24
C GLN A 444 -19.83 -12.21 6.61
N ASP A 445 -21.10 -11.96 6.89
CA ASP A 445 -22.09 -12.99 7.28
C ASP A 445 -21.59 -13.91 8.40
N GLU A 446 -20.94 -13.37 9.43
CA GLU A 446 -20.34 -14.14 10.55
C GLU A 446 -19.24 -15.14 10.13
N ALA A 447 -18.61 -14.96 8.97
CA ALA A 447 -17.51 -15.81 8.48
C ALA A 447 -16.24 -14.98 8.18
N VAL A 448 -15.08 -15.60 8.36
CA VAL A 448 -13.79 -15.07 7.88
C VAL A 448 -13.64 -15.45 6.42
N LEU A 449 -13.43 -14.46 5.55
CA LEU A 449 -13.33 -14.65 4.12
C LEU A 449 -11.89 -14.49 3.64
N PHE A 450 -11.37 -15.53 3.00
CA PHE A 450 -10.17 -15.42 2.19
C PHE A 450 -10.56 -15.30 0.72
N ASP A 451 -10.27 -14.15 0.13
CA ASP A 451 -10.38 -13.93 -1.30
C ASP A 451 -9.08 -14.35 -1.99
N VAL A 452 -9.16 -15.35 -2.86
CA VAL A 452 -7.97 -15.90 -3.50
C VAL A 452 -7.35 -14.97 -4.52
N ARG A 453 -8.07 -13.93 -4.99
CA ARG A 453 -7.63 -12.94 -5.99
C ARG A 453 -6.22 -12.41 -5.73
N THR A 454 -5.98 -11.98 -4.49
CA THR A 454 -4.80 -11.23 -4.07
C THR A 454 -3.70 -12.10 -3.48
N LEU A 455 -3.92 -13.42 -3.39
CA LEU A 455 -2.90 -14.35 -2.95
C LEU A 455 -1.80 -14.48 -4.01
N LEU A 456 -0.55 -14.39 -3.54
CA LEU A 456 0.64 -14.65 -4.35
C LEU A 456 1.01 -16.13 -4.32
N ASP A 457 1.86 -16.53 -5.26
CA ASP A 457 2.31 -17.91 -5.42
C ASP A 457 2.95 -18.43 -4.12
N GLY A 458 2.42 -19.54 -3.58
CA GLY A 458 2.87 -20.16 -2.33
C GLY A 458 2.15 -19.67 -1.06
N GLU A 459 1.44 -18.54 -1.08
CA GLU A 459 0.79 -17.99 0.13
C GLU A 459 -0.37 -18.85 0.63
N GLU A 460 -0.95 -19.67 -0.22
CA GLU A 460 -1.98 -20.65 0.14
C GLU A 460 -1.46 -21.64 1.21
N GLU A 461 -0.19 -22.04 1.13
CA GLU A 461 0.41 -22.95 2.12
C GLU A 461 0.62 -22.25 3.47
N GLU A 462 1.09 -21.00 3.42
CA GLU A 462 1.28 -20.15 4.59
C GLU A 462 -0.06 -19.87 5.29
N ILE A 463 -1.14 -19.68 4.53
CA ILE A 463 -2.50 -19.53 5.07
C ILE A 463 -2.95 -20.79 5.80
N VAL A 464 -2.80 -21.97 5.18
CA VAL A 464 -3.16 -23.25 5.81
C VAL A 464 -2.42 -23.43 7.14
N ALA A 465 -1.12 -23.12 7.16
CA ALA A 465 -0.32 -23.16 8.40
C ALA A 465 -0.81 -22.15 9.45
N SER A 466 -1.17 -20.92 9.05
CA SER A 466 -1.72 -19.91 9.95
C SER A 466 -3.08 -20.32 10.53
N VAL A 467 -3.94 -20.98 9.76
CA VAL A 467 -5.22 -21.50 10.25
C VAL A 467 -5.03 -22.62 11.28
N ARG A 468 -4.04 -23.51 11.09
CA ARG A 468 -3.72 -24.56 12.09
C ARG A 468 -3.30 -23.94 13.43
N ARG A 469 -2.34 -23.00 13.40
CA ARG A 469 -1.85 -22.31 14.60
C ARG A 469 -2.95 -21.57 15.37
N LEU A 470 -3.85 -20.90 14.65
CA LEU A 470 -4.97 -20.19 15.24
C LEU A 470 -5.84 -21.09 16.15
N LEU A 471 -6.01 -22.36 15.76
CA LEU A 471 -6.78 -23.35 16.50
C LEU A 471 -5.97 -24.02 17.61
N GLU A 472 -4.67 -24.23 17.43
CA GLU A 472 -3.76 -24.78 18.45
C GLU A 472 -3.63 -23.85 19.67
N GLU A 473 -3.59 -22.53 19.46
CA GLU A 473 -3.57 -21.52 20.54
C GLU A 473 -4.89 -21.45 21.34
N SER A 474 -5.91 -22.19 20.93
CA SER A 474 -7.17 -22.34 21.68
C SER A 474 -7.18 -23.58 22.56
N GLY A 475 -6.09 -24.37 22.55
CA GLY A 475 -5.95 -25.65 23.24
C GLY A 475 -5.32 -25.59 24.64
N GLU A 476 -5.01 -24.41 25.19
CA GLU A 476 -4.69 -24.29 26.61
C GLU A 476 -6.00 -24.26 27.44
N ASP A 477 -6.26 -25.40 28.10
CA ASP A 477 -7.28 -25.68 29.11
C ASP A 477 -8.77 -25.64 28.70
N ARG A 478 -9.27 -26.78 28.22
CA ARG A 478 -10.61 -27.28 28.59
C ARG A 478 -10.60 -28.75 28.94
#